data_AF-T1AXN1-F1
#
_entry.id   AF-T1AXN1-F1
#
_cell.length_a   1.000
_cell.length_b   1.000
_cell.length_c   1.000
_cell.angle_alpha   90.00
_cell.angle_beta   90.00
_cell.angle_gamma   90.00
#
_symmetry.space_group_name_H-M   'P 1'
#
loop_
_entity.id
_entity.type
_entity.pdbx_description
1 polymer ?
#
loop_
_entity_poly.entity_id
_entity_poly.type
_entity_poly.pdbx_seq_one_letter_code
_entity_poly.pdbx_strand_id
1 'polypeptide(L)'
;MFLIYMENEGVDQIYGKVPFETHLAHAYAWGGDALTHHMTGYYAVCHPSAPNYLAVTSGNPLQCGSDAYHNYTTEKNLFNLLDTAGRSWTAYAESMPAACDIQSSGEYAVRHNPVPFYGNLGGDASGSICRTHDLPLANLTEDYPFGTTPPNFTFIAPNLRNDGHDTSAAVADWFLSRFVSKLVNQTWFSSSAIFVTYDESFGSQPRSGYHGLDGRSRLS
;
A
#
# COMPACT_ATOMS: atom_id res chain seq x y z
N MET A 1 -8.87 7.13 -6.93
CA MET A 1 -7.93 6.01 -7.10
C MET A 1 -7.54 5.51 -5.73
N PHE A 2 -7.53 4.21 -5.52
CA PHE A 2 -7.10 3.56 -4.28
C PHE A 2 -5.83 2.76 -4.55
N LEU A 3 -4.85 2.90 -3.67
CA LEU A 3 -3.69 2.02 -3.59
C LEU A 3 -3.74 1.31 -2.24
N ILE A 4 -4.07 0.03 -2.26
CA ILE A 4 -4.02 -0.86 -1.10
C ILE A 4 -2.70 -1.60 -1.18
N TYR A 5 -1.83 -1.35 -0.20
CA TYR A 5 -0.46 -1.87 -0.18
C TYR A 5 -0.36 -2.92 0.92
N MET A 6 -0.12 -4.17 0.50
CA MET A 6 -0.07 -5.38 1.31
C MET A 6 1.40 -5.80 1.53
N GLU A 7 1.65 -6.76 2.41
CA GLU A 7 3.02 -7.13 2.81
C GLU A 7 3.41 -8.55 2.41
N ASN A 8 4.66 -8.70 1.96
CA ASN A 8 5.45 -9.93 1.88
C ASN A 8 4.79 -11.18 1.26
N GLU A 9 3.93 -11.08 0.27
CA GLU A 9 3.41 -12.28 -0.43
C GLU A 9 3.88 -12.32 -1.88
N GLY A 10 4.46 -13.47 -2.26
CA GLY A 10 4.80 -13.79 -3.64
C GLY A 10 3.58 -14.21 -4.46
N VAL A 11 3.69 -14.10 -5.78
CA VAL A 11 2.65 -14.58 -6.73
C VAL A 11 2.30 -16.05 -6.51
N ASP A 12 3.28 -16.87 -6.14
CA ASP A 12 3.13 -18.29 -5.87
C ASP A 12 2.37 -18.59 -4.57
N GLN A 13 2.26 -17.59 -3.67
CA GLN A 13 1.47 -17.64 -2.44
C GLN A 13 0.05 -17.12 -2.62
N ILE A 14 -0.19 -16.24 -3.61
CA ILE A 14 -1.50 -15.64 -3.89
C ILE A 14 -2.24 -16.37 -5.03
N TYR A 15 -1.65 -16.38 -6.22
CA TYR A 15 -2.36 -16.78 -7.44
C TYR A 15 -2.62 -18.29 -7.49
N GLY A 16 -3.90 -18.65 -7.61
CA GLY A 16 -4.37 -20.03 -7.55
C GLY A 16 -4.32 -20.64 -6.14
N LYS A 17 -3.99 -19.87 -5.11
CA LYS A 17 -3.88 -20.31 -3.71
C LYS A 17 -4.97 -19.71 -2.84
N VAL A 18 -5.33 -18.46 -3.08
CA VAL A 18 -6.36 -17.76 -2.32
C VAL A 18 -7.51 -17.32 -3.24
N PRO A 19 -8.78 -17.53 -2.85
CA PRO A 19 -9.90 -17.50 -3.77
C PRO A 19 -10.27 -16.10 -4.26
N PHE A 20 -10.23 -15.07 -3.41
CA PHE A 20 -10.71 -13.74 -3.78
C PHE A 20 -9.71 -13.05 -4.72
N GLU A 21 -8.44 -13.02 -4.39
CA GLU A 21 -7.43 -12.39 -5.25
C GLU A 21 -7.21 -13.17 -6.56
N THR A 22 -7.31 -14.50 -6.53
CA THR A 22 -7.33 -15.30 -7.79
C THR A 22 -8.53 -14.94 -8.65
N HIS A 23 -9.72 -14.75 -8.04
CA HIS A 23 -10.88 -14.28 -8.76
C HIS A 23 -10.67 -12.89 -9.37
N LEU A 24 -10.07 -11.95 -8.62
CA LEU A 24 -9.75 -10.62 -9.14
C LEU A 24 -8.80 -10.71 -10.35
N ALA A 25 -7.77 -11.56 -10.26
CA ALA A 25 -6.81 -11.77 -11.34
C ALA A 25 -7.45 -12.35 -12.62
N HIS A 26 -8.53 -13.12 -12.50
CA HIS A 26 -9.26 -13.68 -13.64
C HIS A 26 -10.32 -12.73 -14.20
N ALA A 27 -10.98 -11.96 -13.34
CA ALA A 27 -12.09 -11.10 -13.71
C ALA A 27 -11.65 -9.71 -14.19
N TYR A 28 -10.50 -9.23 -13.72
CA TYR A 28 -9.99 -7.89 -13.97
C TYR A 28 -8.55 -7.92 -14.51
N ALA A 29 -7.96 -6.75 -14.71
CA ALA A 29 -6.58 -6.63 -15.15
C ALA A 29 -5.62 -7.18 -14.08
N TRP A 30 -4.71 -8.05 -14.51
CA TRP A 30 -3.63 -8.62 -13.71
C TRP A 30 -2.28 -8.17 -14.26
N GLY A 31 -1.36 -7.74 -13.38
CA GLY A 31 -0.03 -7.23 -13.75
C GLY A 31 0.99 -8.29 -14.17
N GLY A 32 0.56 -9.54 -14.42
CA GLY A 32 1.41 -10.66 -14.79
C GLY A 32 0.77 -11.57 -15.83
N ASP A 33 1.45 -12.66 -16.15
CA ASP A 33 0.90 -13.75 -16.96
C ASP A 33 0.20 -14.76 -16.04
N ALA A 34 -1.13 -14.72 -16.07
CA ALA A 34 -2.02 -15.62 -15.33
C ALA A 34 -1.88 -17.10 -15.75
N LEU A 35 -1.34 -17.40 -16.94
CA LEU A 35 -1.16 -18.76 -17.44
C LEU A 35 0.20 -19.35 -17.07
N THR A 36 1.25 -18.51 -16.98
CA THR A 36 2.61 -18.97 -16.61
C THR A 36 2.96 -18.72 -15.14
N HIS A 37 2.07 -18.06 -14.38
CA HIS A 37 2.29 -17.64 -12.99
C HIS A 37 3.53 -16.73 -12.85
N HIS A 38 3.96 -16.10 -13.94
CA HIS A 38 5.07 -15.17 -13.94
C HIS A 38 4.49 -13.76 -13.92
N MET A 39 4.81 -12.97 -12.88
CA MET A 39 4.68 -11.53 -13.00
C MET A 39 5.68 -11.02 -14.03
N THR A 40 5.22 -10.69 -15.23
CA THR A 40 6.02 -9.91 -16.18
C THR A 40 5.90 -8.44 -15.77
N GLY A 41 6.66 -8.12 -14.74
CA GLY A 41 6.90 -6.78 -14.26
C GLY A 41 5.98 -6.25 -13.17
N TYR A 42 5.96 -6.82 -11.96
CA TYR A 42 5.78 -6.05 -10.71
C TYR A 42 6.56 -6.70 -9.55
N TYR A 43 7.55 -6.01 -9.01
CA TYR A 43 8.58 -6.56 -8.12
C TYR A 43 9.02 -5.49 -7.12
N ALA A 44 9.47 -5.95 -5.96
CA ALA A 44 10.11 -5.10 -4.96
C ALA A 44 11.32 -4.36 -5.53
N VAL A 45 11.52 -3.13 -5.09
CA VAL A 45 12.71 -2.33 -5.44
C VAL A 45 13.91 -2.80 -4.63
N CYS A 46 13.71 -3.08 -3.34
CA CYS A 46 14.69 -3.69 -2.46
C CYS A 46 14.03 -4.24 -1.19
N HIS A 47 14.83 -4.86 -0.33
CA HIS A 47 14.40 -5.40 0.97
C HIS A 47 15.04 -4.56 2.08
N PRO A 48 14.39 -4.35 3.25
CA PRO A 48 13.06 -4.80 3.68
C PRO A 48 11.92 -3.87 3.18
N SER A 49 10.74 -3.91 3.82
CA SER A 49 9.49 -3.31 3.35
C SER A 49 9.50 -1.79 3.15
N ALA A 50 9.95 -0.99 4.13
CA ALA A 50 9.85 0.47 4.09
C ALA A 50 10.39 1.11 2.78
N PRO A 51 11.54 0.69 2.24
CA PRO A 51 12.00 1.13 0.93
C PRO A 51 11.00 0.98 -0.22
N ASN A 52 10.16 -0.06 -0.22
CA ASN A 52 9.17 -0.28 -1.28
C ASN A 52 8.01 0.72 -1.16
N TYR A 53 7.56 1.03 0.06
CA TYR A 53 6.57 2.08 0.32
C TYR A 53 7.07 3.46 -0.13
N LEU A 54 8.33 3.77 0.16
CA LEU A 54 8.96 5.00 -0.28
C LEU A 54 9.12 5.03 -1.79
N ALA A 55 9.50 3.91 -2.41
CA ALA A 55 9.65 3.82 -3.86
C ALA A 55 8.31 4.04 -4.60
N VAL A 56 7.21 3.43 -4.14
CA VAL A 56 5.91 3.60 -4.82
C VAL A 56 5.33 5.02 -4.65
N THR A 57 5.69 5.71 -3.56
CA THR A 57 5.15 7.05 -3.27
C THR A 57 6.09 8.22 -3.59
N SER A 58 7.39 7.98 -3.84
CA SER A 58 8.34 9.03 -4.27
C SER A 58 9.08 8.72 -5.58
N GLY A 59 9.06 7.46 -6.04
CA GLY A 59 9.94 6.98 -7.11
C GLY A 59 11.38 6.71 -6.64
N ASN A 60 11.67 6.79 -5.33
CA ASN A 60 12.99 6.59 -4.75
C ASN A 60 12.89 5.72 -3.48
N PRO A 61 13.65 4.60 -3.37
CA PRO A 61 13.55 3.73 -2.20
C PRO A 61 14.16 4.33 -0.92
N LEU A 62 15.08 5.30 -1.05
CA LEU A 62 15.76 6.06 0.02
C LEU A 62 16.60 5.30 1.06
N GLN A 63 16.21 4.08 1.45
CA GLN A 63 16.77 3.34 2.58
C GLN A 63 16.85 1.83 2.35
N CYS A 64 17.17 1.39 1.12
CA CYS A 64 17.36 -0.04 0.84
C CYS A 64 18.25 -0.71 1.89
N GLY A 65 17.77 -1.81 2.47
CA GLY A 65 18.43 -2.52 3.57
C GLY A 65 17.99 -2.08 4.98
N SER A 66 17.01 -1.18 5.13
CA SER A 66 16.55 -0.70 6.44
C SER A 66 15.04 -0.42 6.50
N ASP A 67 14.40 -0.90 7.57
CA ASP A 67 13.04 -0.51 7.99
C ASP A 67 13.05 0.60 9.06
N ALA A 68 14.22 1.11 9.41
CA ALA A 68 14.31 2.17 10.40
C ALA A 68 13.55 3.40 9.92
N TYR A 69 12.78 3.99 10.84
CA TYR A 69 12.11 5.25 10.56
C TYR A 69 13.13 6.37 10.32
N HIS A 70 12.92 7.13 9.25
CA HIS A 70 13.69 8.30 8.89
C HIS A 70 12.78 9.43 8.43
N ASN A 71 13.15 10.67 8.78
CA ASN A 71 12.44 11.86 8.35
C ASN A 71 13.17 12.52 7.18
N TYR A 72 12.65 12.33 5.96
CA TYR A 72 13.14 12.92 4.72
C TYR A 72 12.52 14.28 4.46
N THR A 73 13.16 15.33 4.95
CA THR A 73 12.63 16.70 4.96
C THR A 73 12.56 17.40 3.60
N THR A 74 13.20 16.83 2.56
CA THR A 74 13.28 17.46 1.23
C THR A 74 12.84 16.54 0.09
N GLU A 75 12.44 15.31 0.38
CA GLU A 75 12.15 14.32 -0.66
C GLU A 75 10.85 14.66 -1.40
N LYS A 76 10.91 14.70 -2.73
CA LYS A 76 9.71 14.88 -3.54
C LYS A 76 8.88 13.60 -3.48
N ASN A 77 7.58 13.76 -3.24
CA ASN A 77 6.67 12.63 -3.07
C ASN A 77 5.33 12.93 -3.76
N LEU A 78 4.58 11.86 -4.00
CA LEU A 78 3.27 11.86 -4.64
C LEU A 78 2.29 12.77 -3.91
N PHE A 79 2.33 12.80 -2.59
CA PHE A 79 1.44 13.60 -1.77
C PHE A 79 1.61 15.11 -2.02
N ASN A 80 2.85 15.59 -2.01
CA ASN A 80 3.16 16.98 -2.41
C ASN A 80 2.77 17.29 -3.86
N LEU A 81 2.93 16.32 -4.77
CA LEU A 81 2.51 16.49 -6.17
C LEU A 81 0.99 16.61 -6.29
N LEU A 82 0.24 15.84 -5.50
CA LEU A 82 -1.22 15.91 -5.45
C LEU A 82 -1.69 17.25 -4.88
N ASP A 83 -1.10 17.71 -3.78
CA ASP A 83 -1.39 19.04 -3.21
C ASP A 83 -1.11 20.15 -4.20
N THR A 84 0.06 20.11 -4.86
CA THR A 84 0.45 21.09 -5.90
C THR A 84 -0.52 21.08 -7.08
N ALA A 85 -1.08 19.92 -7.43
CA ALA A 85 -2.06 19.76 -8.49
C ALA A 85 -3.51 20.07 -8.06
N GLY A 86 -3.74 20.46 -6.80
CA GLY A 86 -5.08 20.68 -6.26
C GLY A 86 -5.94 19.41 -6.23
N ARG A 87 -5.31 18.24 -6.06
CA ARG A 87 -5.99 16.94 -5.97
C ARG A 87 -6.02 16.49 -4.52
N SER A 88 -7.21 16.19 -4.03
CA SER A 88 -7.37 15.73 -2.65
C SER A 88 -6.80 14.33 -2.47
N TRP A 89 -6.19 14.08 -1.31
CA TRP A 89 -5.70 12.76 -0.95
C TRP A 89 -5.86 12.48 0.54
N THR A 90 -5.86 11.20 0.91
CA THR A 90 -5.83 10.76 2.31
C THR A 90 -5.13 9.40 2.37
N ALA A 91 -4.27 9.20 3.35
CA ALA A 91 -3.76 7.90 3.72
C ALA A 91 -4.52 7.40 4.96
N TYR A 92 -4.90 6.13 4.94
CA TYR A 92 -5.46 5.46 6.10
C TYR A 92 -4.56 4.30 6.50
N ALA A 93 -4.07 4.35 7.74
CA ALA A 93 -3.30 3.27 8.34
C ALA A 93 -4.13 2.62 9.45
N GLU A 94 -4.34 1.32 9.33
CA GLU A 94 -5.10 0.56 10.32
C GLU A 94 -4.32 0.43 11.63
N SER A 95 -5.02 0.53 12.76
CA SER A 95 -4.47 0.49 14.11
C SER A 95 -3.48 1.60 14.45
N MET A 96 -3.29 2.61 13.58
CA MET A 96 -2.43 3.75 13.88
C MET A 96 -2.96 4.49 15.13
N PRO A 97 -2.13 4.78 16.15
CA PRO A 97 -2.64 5.34 17.41
C PRO A 97 -3.17 6.77 17.28
N ALA A 98 -2.52 7.59 16.46
CA ALA A 98 -2.89 8.97 16.20
C ALA A 98 -2.53 9.36 14.76
N ALA A 99 -3.16 10.42 14.24
CA ALA A 99 -2.82 10.91 12.91
C ALA A 99 -1.33 11.30 12.80
N CYS A 100 -0.67 10.81 11.74
CA CYS A 100 0.77 10.91 11.50
C CYS A 100 1.64 10.36 12.63
N ASP A 101 1.31 9.18 13.16
CA ASP A 101 2.15 8.55 14.19
C ASP A 101 3.46 8.02 13.59
N ILE A 102 4.58 8.48 14.16
CA ILE A 102 5.93 8.11 13.74
C ILE A 102 6.47 6.88 14.49
N GLN A 103 5.70 6.30 15.41
CA GLN A 103 6.09 5.14 16.21
C GLN A 103 5.18 3.94 15.93
N SER A 104 5.78 2.78 15.73
CA SER A 104 5.04 1.51 15.72
C SER A 104 4.41 1.25 17.08
N SER A 105 3.17 0.75 17.12
CA SER A 105 2.44 0.46 18.34
C SER A 105 1.36 -0.58 18.08
N GLY A 106 1.31 -1.64 18.90
CA GLY A 106 0.36 -2.73 18.71
C GLY A 106 0.50 -3.35 17.32
N GLU A 107 -0.59 -3.35 16.54
CA GLU A 107 -0.63 -3.88 15.17
C GLU A 107 -0.24 -2.82 14.11
N TYR A 108 0.03 -1.57 14.50
CA TYR A 108 0.53 -0.54 13.57
C TYR A 108 2.06 -0.58 13.47
N ALA A 109 2.55 -0.64 12.23
CA ALA A 109 3.96 -0.51 11.91
C ALA A 109 4.22 0.73 11.06
N VAL A 110 4.97 1.70 11.58
CA VAL A 110 5.29 2.93 10.84
C VAL A 110 6.00 2.65 9.53
N ARG A 111 6.80 1.57 9.43
CA ARG A 111 7.47 1.14 8.21
C ARG A 111 6.52 0.81 7.04
N HIS A 112 5.24 0.53 7.32
CA HIS A 112 4.20 0.28 6.30
C HIS A 112 3.40 1.56 5.97
N ASN A 113 3.78 2.71 6.55
CA ASN A 113 3.12 4.00 6.31
C ASN A 113 4.15 4.99 5.74
N PRO A 114 4.08 5.37 4.45
CA PRO A 114 5.08 6.24 3.85
C PRO A 114 4.92 7.70 4.26
N VAL A 115 3.73 8.14 4.68
CA VAL A 115 3.45 9.58 4.89
C VAL A 115 4.32 10.18 6.01
N PRO A 116 4.48 9.54 7.19
CA PRO A 116 5.34 10.04 8.26
C PRO A 116 6.81 10.23 7.87
N PHE A 117 7.31 9.51 6.84
CA PHE A 117 8.70 9.64 6.39
C PHE A 117 8.96 10.95 5.63
N TYR A 118 7.93 11.67 5.18
CA TYR A 118 8.08 12.90 4.40
C TYR A 118 7.96 14.15 5.28
N GLY A 119 9.10 14.64 5.78
CA GLY A 119 9.15 15.82 6.63
C GLY A 119 8.64 17.11 5.98
N ASN A 120 8.64 17.18 4.64
CA ASN A 120 8.05 18.29 3.90
C ASN A 120 6.51 18.30 3.90
N LEU A 121 5.85 17.29 4.49
CA LEU A 121 4.43 17.31 4.85
C LEU A 121 4.19 17.89 6.27
N GLY A 122 5.24 18.41 6.91
CA GLY A 122 5.18 19.06 8.22
C GLY A 122 5.26 18.10 9.42
N GLY A 123 5.50 16.80 9.18
CA GLY A 123 5.70 15.79 10.23
C GLY A 123 4.53 15.66 11.21
N ASP A 124 4.82 15.27 12.44
CA ASP A 124 3.84 15.08 13.53
C ASP A 124 3.42 16.39 14.23
N ALA A 125 3.78 17.55 13.65
CA ALA A 125 3.38 18.85 14.18
C ALA A 125 1.85 19.03 14.09
N SER A 126 1.26 19.69 15.09
CA SER A 126 -0.18 19.97 15.10
C SER A 126 -0.59 20.82 13.89
N GLY A 127 -1.60 20.37 13.15
CA GLY A 127 -2.10 21.04 11.95
C GLY A 127 -1.19 20.90 10.71
N SER A 128 -0.18 20.03 10.75
CA SER A 128 0.61 19.67 9.57
C SER A 128 -0.25 18.96 8.53
N ILE A 129 0.21 18.98 7.27
CA ILE A 129 -0.41 18.23 6.18
C ILE A 129 -0.44 16.74 6.54
N CYS A 130 0.64 16.20 7.11
CA CYS A 130 0.66 14.81 7.55
C CYS A 130 -0.47 14.51 8.55
N ARG A 131 -0.65 15.32 9.61
CA ARG A 131 -1.72 15.06 10.61
C ARG A 131 -3.14 15.25 10.08
N THR A 132 -3.34 15.99 9.01
CA THR A 132 -4.68 16.20 8.43
C THR A 132 -5.01 15.19 7.33
N HIS A 133 -4.01 14.53 6.75
CA HIS A 133 -4.20 13.60 5.63
C HIS A 133 -3.80 12.14 5.93
N ASP A 134 -2.95 11.87 6.92
CA ASP A 134 -2.60 10.52 7.36
C ASP A 134 -3.39 10.16 8.63
N LEU A 135 -4.47 9.39 8.44
CA LEU A 135 -5.52 9.23 9.42
C LEU A 135 -5.60 7.79 9.95
N PRO A 136 -5.81 7.62 11.27
CA PRO A 136 -5.95 6.30 11.86
C PRO A 136 -7.35 5.73 11.61
N LEU A 137 -7.44 4.41 11.40
CA LEU A 137 -8.68 3.64 11.49
C LEU A 137 -8.46 2.44 12.40
N ALA A 138 -9.39 2.13 13.29
CA ALA A 138 -9.23 0.97 14.17
C ALA A 138 -9.44 -0.35 13.39
N ASN A 139 -10.45 -0.38 12.52
CA ASN A 139 -10.74 -1.50 11.63
C ASN A 139 -11.12 -0.99 10.24
N LEU A 140 -10.29 -1.26 9.23
CA LEU A 140 -10.54 -0.77 7.86
C LEU A 140 -11.86 -1.27 7.28
N THR A 141 -12.28 -2.49 7.60
CA THR A 141 -13.52 -3.05 7.07
C THR A 141 -14.77 -2.46 7.70
N GLU A 142 -14.66 -1.77 8.83
CA GLU A 142 -15.79 -1.24 9.59
C GLU A 142 -15.81 0.29 9.62
N ASP A 143 -14.65 0.91 9.88
CA ASP A 143 -14.52 2.33 10.18
C ASP A 143 -14.20 3.19 8.97
N TYR A 144 -13.75 2.60 7.85
CA TYR A 144 -13.55 3.36 6.63
C TYR A 144 -14.87 4.09 6.26
N PRO A 145 -14.82 5.36 5.82
CA PRO A 145 -16.01 6.19 5.61
C PRO A 145 -16.80 5.80 4.33
N PHE A 146 -17.28 4.56 4.27
CA PHE A 146 -18.17 4.08 3.22
C PHE A 146 -19.39 5.00 3.08
N GLY A 147 -19.86 5.20 1.85
CA GLY A 147 -20.95 6.13 1.53
C GLY A 147 -20.52 7.58 1.35
N THR A 148 -19.29 7.95 1.75
CA THR A 148 -18.72 9.28 1.49
C THR A 148 -17.88 9.23 0.22
N THR A 149 -17.98 10.26 -0.64
CA THR A 149 -17.12 10.39 -1.81
C THR A 149 -15.65 10.47 -1.37
N PRO A 150 -14.78 9.56 -1.84
CA PRO A 150 -13.40 9.53 -1.42
C PRO A 150 -12.58 10.69 -2.04
N PRO A 151 -11.37 10.95 -1.53
CA PRO A 151 -10.41 11.82 -2.19
C PRO A 151 -10.04 11.34 -3.60
N ASN A 152 -9.35 12.18 -4.38
CA ASN A 152 -8.84 11.76 -5.69
C ASN A 152 -7.85 10.59 -5.59
N PHE A 153 -7.05 10.56 -4.53
CA PHE A 153 -6.13 9.47 -4.21
C PHE A 153 -6.27 9.00 -2.75
N THR A 154 -6.36 7.69 -2.54
CA THR A 154 -6.37 7.10 -1.21
C THR A 154 -5.31 6.03 -1.09
N PHE A 155 -4.41 6.18 -0.13
CA PHE A 155 -3.46 5.14 0.27
C PHE A 155 -4.05 4.35 1.44
N ILE A 156 -4.00 3.03 1.38
CA ILE A 156 -4.50 2.14 2.44
C ILE A 156 -3.35 1.23 2.87
N ALA A 157 -3.00 1.31 4.16
CA ALA A 157 -2.06 0.41 4.83
C ALA A 157 -2.84 -0.43 5.86
N PRO A 158 -3.12 -1.71 5.58
CA PRO A 158 -3.62 -2.64 6.58
C PRO A 158 -2.61 -2.82 7.71
N ASN A 159 -3.09 -3.27 8.87
CA ASN A 159 -2.22 -3.53 10.00
C ASN A 159 -1.51 -4.88 9.86
N LEU A 160 -0.59 -5.19 10.78
CA LEU A 160 0.20 -6.44 10.80
C LEU A 160 -0.66 -7.71 10.78
N ARG A 161 -1.94 -7.62 11.12
CA ARG A 161 -2.85 -8.77 11.07
C ARG A 161 -3.45 -9.00 9.70
N ASN A 162 -3.73 -7.93 8.97
CA ASN A 162 -4.47 -7.95 7.70
C ASN A 162 -3.57 -7.82 6.47
N ASP A 163 -2.31 -7.39 6.62
CA ASP A 163 -1.39 -7.14 5.52
C ASP A 163 -0.81 -8.41 4.85
N GLY A 164 -0.84 -9.54 5.56
CA GLY A 164 -0.39 -10.86 5.09
C GLY A 164 0.94 -11.33 5.68
N HIS A 165 1.80 -10.41 6.14
CA HIS A 165 3.16 -10.74 6.54
C HIS A 165 3.26 -11.45 7.90
N ASP A 166 2.61 -10.93 8.94
CA ASP A 166 2.65 -11.54 10.27
C ASP A 166 1.54 -12.60 10.47
N THR A 167 0.79 -12.90 9.41
CA THR A 167 -0.26 -13.92 9.41
C THR A 167 -0.12 -14.90 8.23
N SER A 168 -0.86 -14.68 7.14
CA SER A 168 -0.79 -15.48 5.91
C SER A 168 -1.57 -14.83 4.77
N ALA A 169 -1.23 -15.19 3.53
CA ALA A 169 -2.02 -14.94 2.33
C ALA A 169 -3.53 -15.19 2.50
N ALA A 170 -3.94 -16.25 3.22
CA ALA A 170 -5.35 -16.55 3.41
C ALA A 170 -6.08 -15.52 4.29
N VAL A 171 -5.38 -14.92 5.26
CA VAL A 171 -5.92 -13.85 6.12
C VAL A 171 -6.01 -12.54 5.33
N ALA A 172 -4.97 -12.23 4.56
CA ALA A 172 -4.97 -11.08 3.64
C ALA A 172 -6.11 -11.17 2.61
N ASP A 173 -6.29 -12.33 1.97
CA ASP A 173 -7.38 -12.58 1.01
C ASP A 173 -8.76 -12.41 1.66
N TRP A 174 -8.93 -12.89 2.90
CA TRP A 174 -10.17 -12.71 3.64
C TRP A 174 -10.44 -11.23 3.95
N PHE A 175 -9.43 -10.49 4.39
CA PHE A 175 -9.52 -9.04 4.61
C PHE A 175 -9.91 -8.31 3.32
N LEU A 176 -9.18 -8.56 2.23
CA LEU A 176 -9.42 -7.96 0.92
C LEU A 176 -10.83 -8.29 0.41
N SER A 177 -11.27 -9.54 0.56
CA SER A 177 -12.62 -9.95 0.16
C SER A 177 -13.71 -9.14 0.84
N ARG A 178 -13.49 -8.68 2.08
CA ARG A 178 -14.45 -7.84 2.81
C ARG A 178 -14.30 -6.36 2.45
N PHE A 179 -13.06 -5.86 2.46
CA PHE A 179 -12.79 -4.44 2.26
C PHE A 179 -13.07 -4.02 0.81
N VAL A 180 -12.46 -4.71 -0.16
CA VAL A 180 -12.62 -4.41 -1.59
C VAL A 180 -14.07 -4.60 -2.01
N SER A 181 -14.75 -5.68 -1.58
CA SER A 181 -16.17 -5.87 -1.89
C SER A 181 -17.06 -4.72 -1.39
N LYS A 182 -16.74 -4.15 -0.21
CA LYS A 182 -17.46 -2.97 0.28
C LYS A 182 -17.16 -1.72 -0.54
N LEU A 183 -15.92 -1.51 -0.98
CA LEU A 183 -15.53 -0.37 -1.84
C LEU A 183 -16.23 -0.43 -3.20
N VAL A 184 -16.22 -1.59 -3.87
CA VAL A 184 -16.81 -1.73 -5.21
C VAL A 184 -18.34 -1.61 -5.23
N ASN A 185 -18.97 -1.82 -4.07
CA ASN A 185 -20.41 -1.66 -3.91
C ASN A 185 -20.83 -0.20 -3.60
N GLN A 186 -19.90 0.75 -3.57
CA GLN A 186 -20.21 2.16 -3.36
C GLN A 186 -20.67 2.84 -4.65
N THR A 187 -21.59 3.80 -4.53
CA THR A 187 -22.13 4.54 -5.69
C THR A 187 -21.08 5.35 -6.45
N TRP A 188 -20.02 5.79 -5.77
CA TRP A 188 -18.89 6.52 -6.36
C TRP A 188 -17.87 5.62 -7.06
N PHE A 189 -18.00 4.29 -6.96
CA PHE A 189 -17.00 3.37 -7.48
C PHE A 189 -16.93 3.37 -9.01
N SER A 190 -18.02 3.67 -9.72
CA SER A 190 -18.06 3.67 -11.18
C SER A 190 -17.10 4.66 -11.85
N SER A 191 -16.55 5.62 -11.09
CA SER A 191 -15.51 6.57 -11.53
C SER A 191 -14.20 6.41 -10.76
N SER A 192 -13.95 5.22 -10.22
CA SER A 192 -12.80 4.91 -9.37
C SER A 192 -12.05 3.69 -9.91
N ALA A 193 -10.78 3.58 -9.50
CA ALA A 193 -9.94 2.41 -9.72
C ALA A 193 -9.31 2.00 -8.39
N ILE A 194 -9.15 0.69 -8.17
CA ILE A 194 -8.43 0.10 -7.04
C ILE A 194 -7.22 -0.65 -7.58
N PHE A 195 -6.06 -0.38 -6.98
CA PHE A 195 -4.85 -1.17 -7.13
C PHE A 195 -4.60 -1.88 -5.80
N VAL A 196 -4.52 -3.21 -5.84
CA VAL A 196 -4.01 -4.03 -4.73
C VAL A 196 -2.65 -4.53 -5.16
N THR A 197 -1.66 -4.38 -4.28
CA THR A 197 -0.30 -4.83 -4.58
C THR A 197 0.46 -5.14 -3.30
N TYR A 198 1.57 -5.83 -3.44
CA TYR A 198 2.46 -6.21 -2.34
C TYR A 198 3.77 -5.43 -2.41
N ASP A 199 4.42 -5.23 -1.27
CA ASP A 199 5.69 -4.53 -1.17
C ASP A 199 6.87 -5.40 -1.63
N GLU A 200 6.89 -6.68 -1.24
CA GLU A 200 7.91 -7.68 -1.55
C GLU A 200 7.42 -9.14 -1.35
N SER A 201 8.33 -10.12 -1.50
CA SER A 201 8.03 -11.55 -1.32
C SER A 201 9.06 -12.23 -0.41
N PHE A 202 8.67 -13.31 0.28
CA PHE A 202 9.61 -14.13 1.07
C PHE A 202 10.54 -14.97 0.17
N GLY A 203 11.76 -14.52 -0.13
CA GLY A 203 12.72 -15.36 -0.85
C GLY A 203 14.06 -14.70 -1.21
N SER A 204 15.15 -15.48 -1.10
CA SER A 204 16.53 -15.05 -1.34
C SER A 204 17.09 -15.42 -2.73
N GLN A 205 16.26 -15.69 -3.74
CA GLN A 205 16.76 -16.14 -5.05
C GLN A 205 17.31 -14.97 -5.88
N PRO A 206 18.64 -14.79 -5.98
CA PRO A 206 19.27 -13.68 -6.68
C PRO A 206 19.59 -14.18 -8.09
N ARG A 207 18.68 -14.04 -9.05
CA ARG A 207 19.02 -14.36 -10.44
C ARG A 207 19.74 -13.19 -11.10
N SER A 208 21.04 -13.12 -10.77
CA SER A 208 22.18 -12.69 -11.58
C SER A 208 21.93 -11.58 -12.61
N GLY A 209 22.25 -10.35 -12.21
CA GLY A 209 22.49 -9.23 -13.12
C GLY A 209 21.32 -8.26 -13.22
N TYR A 210 21.53 -7.07 -12.66
CA TYR A 210 20.69 -5.85 -12.62
C TYR A 210 19.80 -5.68 -11.38
N HIS A 211 20.14 -4.65 -10.61
CA HIS A 211 19.43 -4.16 -9.44
C HIS A 211 18.01 -3.73 -9.81
N GLY A 212 17.00 -4.29 -9.14
CA GLY A 212 15.60 -3.90 -9.23
C GLY A 212 14.98 -4.13 -10.62
N LEU A 213 14.45 -5.32 -10.86
CA LEU A 213 13.60 -5.61 -12.02
C LEU A 213 12.53 -6.58 -11.53
N ASP A 214 11.25 -6.34 -11.77
CA ASP A 214 10.59 -5.72 -12.91
C ASP A 214 9.24 -5.08 -12.41
N GLY A 215 8.54 -4.22 -13.14
CA GLY A 215 7.66 -3.22 -12.49
C GLY A 215 6.83 -2.39 -13.45
N ARG A 216 5.56 -2.75 -13.61
CA ARG A 216 4.60 -2.35 -14.64
C ARG A 216 3.19 -2.68 -14.17
N SER A 217 2.60 -1.74 -13.43
CA SER A 217 1.15 -1.62 -13.32
C SER A 217 0.57 -1.13 -14.65
N ARG A 218 -0.54 -1.71 -15.14
CA ARG A 218 -1.52 -0.98 -15.99
C ARG A 218 -2.96 -1.50 -15.87
N LEU A 219 -3.79 -0.56 -15.37
CA LEU A 219 -5.16 -0.19 -15.75
C LEU A 219 -6.28 -1.25 -15.65
N SER A 220 -7.15 -1.07 -14.64
CA SER A 220 -8.58 -0.99 -14.91
C SER A 220 -9.03 0.47 -14.97
#